data_AF-A0A3C0NDL6-F1
#
_entry.id   AF-A0A3C0NDL6-F1
#
_cell.length_a   1.000
_cell.length_b   1.000
_cell.length_c   1.000
_cell.angle_alpha   90.00
_cell.angle_beta   90.00
_cell.angle_gamma   90.00
#
_symmetry.space_group_name_H-M   'P 1'
#
loop_
_entity.id
_entity.type
_entity.pdbx_description
1 polymer ?
#
loop_
_entity_poly.entity_id
_entity_poly.type
_entity_poly.pdbx_seq_one_letter_code
_entity_poly.pdbx_strand_id
1 'polypeptide(L)'
;MNSLTPERVFQQFREEPTEETYQLLLSRTQKNLEVAKLYLGTKLVSIGIIEALSMRLGQDIPVSTMMGELPTQENDAPALDDFLPEIQNPKKPESELEREVLEVLSEGRNRESPYDLKNSPIATFIVQSIGFDEMRQLIKVAKEFFMGNISGSEFLAQCNPDVVSAIAFGVRRLFETRADRFRWIESNPNPNSWVLPNNN
;
A
#
# COMPACT_ATOMS: atom_id res chain seq x y z
N MET A 1 -15.46 10.63 -1.24
CA MET A 1 -14.54 11.79 -1.32
C MET A 1 -14.79 12.60 -2.61
N ASN A 2 -15.89 13.35 -2.68
CA ASN A 2 -16.22 14.19 -3.86
C ASN A 2 -16.24 15.70 -3.54
N SER A 3 -15.55 16.14 -2.48
CA SER A 3 -15.68 17.50 -1.95
C SER A 3 -14.58 18.49 -2.36
N LEU A 4 -13.51 18.03 -3.02
CA LEU A 4 -12.42 18.89 -3.48
C LEU A 4 -12.67 19.28 -4.94
N THR A 5 -13.04 20.55 -5.14
CA THR A 5 -13.22 21.18 -6.45
C THR A 5 -11.98 22.04 -6.76
N PRO A 6 -11.31 21.90 -7.92
CA PRO A 6 -10.11 22.66 -8.25
C PRO A 6 -10.25 24.18 -8.07
N GLU A 7 -11.43 24.72 -8.35
CA GLU A 7 -11.79 26.13 -8.30
C GLU A 7 -11.77 26.71 -6.88
N ARG A 8 -11.74 25.85 -5.85
CA ARG A 8 -11.58 26.29 -4.45
C ARG A 8 -10.12 26.39 -4.01
N VAL A 9 -9.18 25.88 -4.80
CA VAL A 9 -7.75 25.88 -4.47
C VAL A 9 -7.08 27.19 -4.89
N PHE A 10 -7.44 27.71 -6.07
CA PHE A 10 -6.93 28.97 -6.59
C PHE A 10 -8.10 29.90 -6.94
N GLN A 11 -7.95 31.17 -6.61
CA GLN A 11 -8.92 32.22 -6.91
C GLN A 11 -8.28 33.24 -7.86
N GLN A 12 -9.12 33.89 -8.66
CA GLN A 12 -8.73 34.99 -9.53
C GLN A 12 -9.47 36.25 -9.08
N PHE A 13 -8.75 37.37 -8.93
CA PHE A 13 -9.33 38.67 -8.62
C PHE A 13 -8.67 39.73 -9.50
N ARG A 14 -9.48 40.52 -10.21
CA ARG A 14 -9.00 41.59 -11.11
C ARG A 14 -7.91 41.10 -12.09
N GLU A 15 -8.15 39.93 -12.71
CA GLU A 15 -7.22 39.31 -13.69
C GLU A 15 -5.84 38.94 -13.10
N GLU A 16 -5.74 38.83 -11.77
CA GLU A 16 -4.58 38.26 -11.10
C GLU A 16 -4.95 36.91 -10.44
N PRO A 17 -4.32 35.80 -10.82
CA PRO A 17 -3.36 35.66 -11.93
C PRO A 17 -4.04 35.81 -13.30
N THR A 18 -3.25 35.99 -14.37
CA THR A 18 -3.79 36.09 -15.73
C THR A 18 -4.68 34.88 -16.05
N GLU A 19 -5.64 35.03 -16.95
CA GLU A 19 -6.56 33.94 -17.29
C GLU A 19 -5.83 32.67 -17.74
N GLU A 20 -4.78 32.80 -18.55
CA GLU A 20 -3.97 31.67 -19.01
C GLU A 20 -3.29 30.96 -17.83
N THR A 21 -2.79 31.74 -16.88
CA THR A 21 -2.15 31.21 -15.67
C THR A 21 -3.19 30.53 -14.77
N TYR A 22 -4.37 31.13 -14.62
CA TYR A 22 -5.47 30.59 -13.83
C TYR A 22 -5.93 29.24 -14.38
N GLN A 23 -6.17 29.14 -15.69
CA GLN A 23 -6.54 27.88 -16.35
C GLN A 23 -5.47 26.80 -16.21
N LEU A 24 -4.19 27.17 -16.32
CA LEU A 24 -3.08 26.24 -16.07
C LEU A 24 -3.09 25.71 -14.63
N LEU A 25 -3.33 26.58 -13.64
CA LEU A 25 -3.42 26.19 -12.24
C LEU A 25 -4.60 25.25 -11.99
N LEU A 26 -5.78 25.54 -12.55
CA LEU A 26 -6.95 24.67 -12.44
C LEU A 26 -6.69 23.29 -13.05
N SER A 27 -6.13 23.25 -14.26
CA SER A 27 -5.76 22.00 -14.96
C SER A 27 -4.80 21.15 -14.12
N ARG A 28 -3.75 21.76 -13.56
CA ARG A 28 -2.79 21.06 -12.69
C ARG A 28 -3.43 20.56 -11.39
N THR A 29 -4.28 21.38 -10.76
CA THR A 29 -5.00 20.96 -9.55
C THR A 29 -5.92 19.79 -9.84
N GLN A 30 -6.66 19.82 -10.96
CA GLN A 30 -7.52 18.71 -11.36
C GLN A 30 -6.69 17.42 -11.52
N LYS A 31 -5.58 17.47 -12.28
CA LYS A 31 -4.68 16.33 -12.45
C LYS A 31 -4.17 15.80 -11.10
N ASN A 32 -3.68 16.68 -10.23
CA ASN A 32 -3.16 16.29 -8.92
C ASN A 32 -4.23 15.61 -8.05
N LEU A 33 -5.47 16.10 -8.08
CA LEU A 33 -6.58 15.49 -7.35
C LEU A 33 -6.91 14.09 -7.89
N GLU A 34 -6.85 13.88 -9.21
CA GLU A 34 -7.10 12.58 -9.80
C GLU A 34 -5.97 11.58 -9.47
N VAL A 35 -4.71 12.01 -9.58
CA VAL A 35 -3.52 11.23 -9.15
C VAL A 35 -3.66 10.84 -7.67
N ALA A 36 -3.94 11.81 -6.79
CA ALA A 36 -4.08 11.56 -5.35
C ALA A 36 -5.23 10.59 -5.04
N LYS A 37 -6.38 10.71 -5.72
CA LYS A 37 -7.52 9.80 -5.53
C LYS A 37 -7.18 8.37 -5.92
N LEU A 38 -6.51 8.18 -7.06
CA LEU A 38 -6.12 6.86 -7.51
C LEU A 38 -5.03 6.27 -6.61
N TYR A 39 -4.00 7.04 -6.28
CA TYR A 39 -2.95 6.66 -5.34
C TYR A 39 -3.49 6.19 -3.98
N LEU A 40 -4.33 7.02 -3.34
CA LEU A 40 -4.94 6.67 -2.04
C LEU A 40 -5.89 5.48 -2.16
N GLY A 41 -6.66 5.39 -3.24
CA GLY A 41 -7.52 4.25 -3.51
C GLY A 41 -6.71 2.95 -3.63
N THR A 42 -5.60 2.98 -4.36
CA THR A 42 -4.72 1.83 -4.52
C THR A 42 -4.12 1.37 -3.18
N LYS A 43 -3.68 2.30 -2.32
CA LYS A 43 -3.27 1.97 -0.95
C LYS A 43 -4.41 1.41 -0.10
N LEU A 44 -5.63 1.92 -0.27
CA LEU A 44 -6.80 1.43 0.44
C LEU A 44 -7.07 -0.05 0.10
N VAL A 45 -6.93 -0.42 -1.18
CA VAL A 45 -7.06 -1.83 -1.61
C VAL A 45 -5.99 -2.70 -0.96
N SER A 46 -4.73 -2.27 -0.93
CA SER A 46 -3.66 -3.06 -0.30
C SER A 46 -3.92 -3.29 1.19
N ILE A 47 -4.33 -2.25 1.91
CA ILE A 47 -4.68 -2.36 3.34
C ILE A 47 -5.92 -3.26 3.50
N GLY A 48 -6.92 -3.12 2.64
CA GLY A 48 -8.13 -3.94 2.68
C GLY A 48 -7.84 -5.43 2.52
N ILE A 49 -6.89 -5.81 1.65
CA ILE A 49 -6.50 -7.22 1.47
C ILE A 49 -5.83 -7.74 2.74
N ILE A 50 -4.91 -6.97 3.31
CA ILE A 50 -4.18 -7.37 4.52
C ILE A 50 -5.14 -7.48 5.71
N GLU A 51 -6.05 -6.51 5.87
CA GLU A 51 -7.08 -6.51 6.91
C GLU A 51 -8.03 -7.70 6.76
N ALA A 52 -8.54 -7.96 5.56
CA ALA A 52 -9.42 -9.11 5.35
C ALA A 52 -8.72 -10.46 5.60
N LEU A 53 -7.40 -10.54 5.38
CA LEU A 53 -6.58 -11.69 5.76
C LEU A 53 -6.36 -11.77 7.28
N SER A 54 -6.11 -10.65 7.95
CA SER A 54 -5.88 -10.60 9.40
C SER A 54 -7.10 -11.12 10.17
N MET A 55 -8.30 -10.73 9.73
CA MET A 55 -9.59 -11.19 10.28
C MET A 55 -9.79 -12.71 10.20
N ARG A 56 -9.07 -13.42 9.31
CA ARG A 56 -9.12 -14.89 9.20
C ARG A 56 -8.13 -15.60 10.11
N LEU A 57 -7.06 -14.92 10.52
CA LEU A 57 -6.04 -15.50 11.40
C LEU A 57 -6.42 -15.39 12.88
N GLY A 58 -7.21 -14.40 13.25
CA GLY A 58 -7.69 -14.22 14.62
C GLY A 58 -8.53 -12.96 14.78
N GLN A 59 -9.20 -12.84 15.93
CA GLN A 59 -9.80 -11.58 16.33
C GLN A 59 -8.69 -10.61 16.74
N ASP A 60 -8.72 -9.38 16.21
CA ASP A 60 -7.84 -8.28 16.60
C ASP A 60 -6.34 -8.43 16.27
N ILE A 61 -5.98 -9.08 15.15
CA ILE A 61 -4.59 -9.03 14.66
C ILE A 61 -4.33 -7.68 13.97
N PRO A 62 -3.42 -6.84 14.50
CA PRO A 62 -3.13 -5.55 13.87
C PRO A 62 -2.52 -5.73 12.47
N VAL A 63 -2.91 -4.86 11.53
CA VAL A 63 -2.31 -4.80 10.18
C VAL A 63 -0.79 -4.70 10.23
N SER A 64 -0.23 -3.96 11.20
CA SER A 64 1.22 -3.87 11.40
C SER A 64 1.87 -5.23 11.68
N THR A 65 1.21 -6.11 12.43
CA THR A 65 1.69 -7.47 12.66
C THR A 65 1.77 -8.25 11.35
N MET A 66 0.83 -8.04 10.43
CA MET A 66 0.80 -8.68 9.11
C MET A 66 1.84 -8.12 8.14
N MET A 67 2.18 -6.83 8.29
CA MET A 67 3.10 -6.13 7.39
C MET A 67 4.57 -6.29 7.77
N GLY A 68 4.88 -6.50 9.05
CA GLY A 68 6.27 -6.49 9.53
C GLY A 68 6.60 -5.22 10.31
N GLU A 69 7.83 -5.15 10.78
CA GLU A 69 8.34 -3.96 11.48
C GLU A 69 8.88 -2.97 10.46
N LEU A 70 8.83 -1.68 10.79
CA LEU A 70 9.55 -0.69 10.00
C LEU A 70 11.05 -0.89 10.24
N PRO A 71 11.89 -0.87 9.18
CA PRO A 71 13.32 -0.96 9.35
C PRO A 71 13.78 0.23 10.20
N THR A 72 14.56 -0.05 11.23
CA THR A 72 15.22 0.98 12.03
C THR A 72 16.72 0.93 11.73
N GLN A 73 17.46 2.01 12.02
CA GLN A 73 18.92 2.01 11.84
C GLN A 73 19.63 0.89 12.60
N GLU A 74 18.94 0.31 13.58
CA GLU A 74 19.43 -0.75 14.47
C GLU A 74 18.69 -2.07 14.29
N ASN A 75 17.80 -2.26 13.29
CA ASN A 75 17.10 -3.53 13.13
C ASN A 75 16.61 -3.73 11.69
N ASP A 76 17.16 -4.75 11.01
CA ASP A 76 16.73 -5.20 9.69
C ASP A 76 15.74 -6.37 9.85
N ALA A 77 14.58 -6.05 10.43
CA ALA A 77 13.53 -7.03 10.63
C ALA A 77 12.82 -7.30 9.30
N PRO A 78 12.58 -8.57 8.93
CA PRO A 78 11.87 -8.89 7.69
C PRO A 78 10.50 -8.22 7.63
N ALA A 79 10.15 -7.70 6.47
CA ALA A 79 8.87 -7.12 6.14
C ALA A 79 8.12 -8.01 5.13
N LEU A 80 6.82 -7.76 4.97
CA LEU A 80 5.96 -8.54 4.07
C LEU A 80 6.44 -8.46 2.61
N ASP A 81 6.93 -7.30 2.19
CA ASP A 81 7.40 -7.05 0.84
C ASP A 81 8.66 -7.85 0.46
N ASP A 82 9.48 -8.24 1.42
CA ASP A 82 10.65 -9.12 1.19
C ASP A 82 10.25 -10.52 0.69
N PHE A 83 9.00 -10.91 0.92
CA PHE A 83 8.49 -12.24 0.58
C PHE A 83 7.52 -12.24 -0.60
N LEU A 84 7.28 -11.08 -1.21
CA LEU A 84 6.46 -11.00 -2.41
C LEU A 84 7.23 -11.58 -3.62
N PRO A 85 6.55 -12.32 -4.50
CA PRO A 85 7.21 -12.87 -5.68
C PRO A 85 7.53 -11.78 -6.71
N GLU A 86 8.61 -11.97 -7.46
CA GLU A 86 8.88 -11.17 -8.64
C GLU A 86 7.79 -11.37 -9.70
N ILE A 87 7.34 -10.27 -10.30
CA ILE A 87 6.34 -10.29 -11.37
C ILE A 87 7.06 -10.37 -12.71
N GLN A 88 6.93 -11.50 -13.41
CA GLN A 88 7.61 -11.72 -14.70
C GLN A 88 7.15 -10.76 -15.80
N ASN A 89 5.85 -10.43 -15.82
CA ASN A 89 5.25 -9.57 -16.84
C ASN A 89 4.36 -8.50 -16.19
N PRO A 90 4.96 -7.43 -15.61
CA PRO A 90 4.20 -6.41 -14.93
C PRO A 90 3.30 -5.65 -15.92
N LYS A 91 2.04 -5.45 -15.52
CA LYS A 91 1.08 -4.60 -16.22
C LYS A 91 1.61 -3.17 -16.27
N LYS A 92 1.58 -2.59 -17.47
CA LYS A 92 2.09 -1.24 -17.72
C LYS A 92 0.96 -0.22 -17.56
N PRO A 93 1.26 0.99 -17.09
CA PRO A 93 0.30 2.09 -17.11
C PRO A 93 -0.06 2.46 -18.56
N GLU A 94 -1.33 2.71 -18.81
CA GLU A 94 -1.90 3.06 -20.11
C GLU A 94 -2.06 4.57 -20.30
N SER A 95 -1.94 5.36 -19.22
CA SER A 95 -2.00 6.82 -19.26
C SER A 95 -0.89 7.50 -18.46
N GLU A 96 -0.64 8.78 -18.72
CA GLU A 96 0.31 9.59 -17.95
C GLU A 96 -0.07 9.67 -16.47
N LEU A 97 -1.38 9.74 -16.17
CA LEU A 97 -1.88 9.74 -14.79
C LEU A 97 -1.52 8.44 -14.07
N GLU A 98 -1.72 7.30 -14.72
CA GLU A 98 -1.36 5.99 -14.16
C GLU A 98 0.13 5.83 -13.98
N ARG A 99 0.93 6.35 -14.92
CA ARG A 99 2.39 6.34 -14.82
C ARG A 99 2.84 7.13 -13.58
N GLU A 100 2.30 8.32 -13.39
CA GLU A 100 2.58 9.15 -12.23
C GLU A 100 2.15 8.48 -10.92
N VAL A 101 0.98 7.82 -10.90
CA VAL A 101 0.56 7.06 -9.71
C VAL A 101 1.50 5.90 -9.43
N LEU A 102 1.90 5.14 -10.46
CA LEU A 102 2.82 4.02 -10.30
C LEU A 102 4.19 4.49 -9.79
N GLU A 103 4.72 5.59 -10.33
CA GLU A 103 5.97 6.22 -9.90
C GLU A 103 5.91 6.63 -8.42
N VAL A 104 4.83 7.29 -7.99
CA VAL A 104 4.64 7.68 -6.58
C VAL A 104 4.46 6.46 -5.67
N LEU A 105 3.89 5.36 -6.15
CA LEU A 105 3.79 4.11 -5.39
C LEU A 105 5.15 3.40 -5.26
N SER A 106 5.97 3.37 -6.31
CA SER A 106 7.23 2.62 -6.35
C SER A 106 8.42 3.38 -5.76
N GLU A 107 8.58 4.65 -6.13
CA GLU A 107 9.73 5.48 -5.73
C GLU A 107 9.42 6.32 -4.47
N GLY A 108 8.12 6.44 -4.19
CA GLY A 108 7.60 7.16 -3.04
C GLY A 108 7.49 8.66 -3.25
N ARG A 109 7.15 9.37 -2.16
CA ARG A 109 7.00 10.84 -2.20
C ARG A 109 8.36 11.54 -2.09
N ASN A 110 8.49 12.70 -2.74
CA ASN A 110 9.68 13.56 -2.63
C ASN A 110 9.90 14.18 -1.23
N ARG A 111 8.98 14.01 -0.27
CA ARG A 111 9.14 14.45 1.13
C ARG A 111 9.07 13.26 2.07
N GLU A 112 10.09 13.12 2.91
CA GLU A 112 10.17 12.10 3.95
C GLU A 112 9.08 12.30 5.00
N SER A 113 8.44 11.20 5.40
CA SER A 113 7.66 11.14 6.64
C SER A 113 8.31 10.07 7.51
N PRO A 114 8.71 10.38 8.75
CA PRO A 114 9.44 9.44 9.62
C PRO A 114 8.59 8.25 10.09
N TYR A 115 7.31 8.18 9.73
CA TYR A 115 6.35 7.16 10.18
C TYR A 115 5.71 6.36 9.03
N ASP A 116 6.12 6.58 7.78
CA ASP A 116 5.55 5.89 6.60
C ASP A 116 6.70 5.36 5.74
N LEU A 117 6.56 4.14 5.21
CA LEU A 117 7.47 3.68 4.16
C LEU A 117 7.38 4.67 3.00
N LYS A 118 8.53 5.08 2.46
CA LYS A 118 8.59 6.10 1.40
C LYS A 118 7.69 5.70 0.22
N ASN A 119 7.71 4.41 -0.11
CA ASN A 119 6.97 3.73 -1.17
C ASN A 119 5.83 2.85 -0.60
N SER A 120 5.10 2.16 -1.48
CA SER A 120 4.00 1.26 -1.09
C SER A 120 4.13 -0.06 -1.84
N PRO A 121 5.09 -0.91 -1.44
CA PRO A 121 5.52 -2.07 -2.21
C PRO A 121 4.38 -3.06 -2.46
N ILE A 122 3.53 -3.31 -1.46
CA ILE A 122 2.35 -4.18 -1.62
C ILE A 122 1.37 -3.60 -2.66
N ALA A 123 1.13 -2.29 -2.60
CA ALA A 123 0.22 -1.61 -3.51
C ALA A 123 0.78 -1.58 -4.95
N THR A 124 2.10 -1.38 -5.09
CA THR A 124 2.84 -1.50 -6.35
C THR A 124 2.74 -2.91 -6.93
N PHE A 125 2.97 -3.94 -6.12
CA PHE A 125 2.84 -5.34 -6.50
C PHE A 125 1.44 -5.67 -7.03
N ILE A 126 0.39 -5.22 -6.33
CA ILE A 126 -0.99 -5.47 -6.78
C ILE A 126 -1.23 -4.80 -8.14
N VAL A 127 -0.91 -3.51 -8.30
CA VAL A 127 -1.10 -2.80 -9.57
C VAL A 127 -0.30 -3.45 -10.70
N GLN A 128 0.95 -3.82 -10.47
CA GLN A 128 1.76 -4.50 -11.48
C GLN A 128 1.23 -5.89 -11.82
N SER A 129 0.49 -6.54 -10.92
CA SER A 129 -0.12 -7.85 -11.17
C SER A 129 -1.40 -7.73 -12.00
N ILE A 130 -2.30 -6.79 -11.67
CA ILE A 130 -3.67 -6.74 -12.23
C ILE A 130 -3.93 -5.55 -13.17
N GLY A 131 -3.13 -4.48 -13.07
CA GLY A 131 -3.31 -3.25 -13.81
C GLY A 131 -4.29 -2.26 -13.17
N PHE A 132 -4.33 -1.04 -13.71
CA PHE A 132 -5.13 0.04 -13.12
C PHE A 132 -6.64 -0.09 -13.34
N ASP A 133 -7.07 -0.76 -14.42
CA ASP A 133 -8.49 -0.96 -14.68
C ASP A 133 -9.15 -1.87 -13.66
N GLU A 134 -8.53 -3.00 -13.35
CA GLU A 134 -9.00 -3.89 -12.29
C GLU A 134 -8.88 -3.20 -10.91
N MET A 135 -7.78 -2.48 -10.67
CA MET A 135 -7.59 -1.70 -9.44
C MET A 135 -8.74 -0.70 -9.21
N ARG A 136 -9.21 0.02 -10.25
CA ARG A 136 -10.34 0.95 -10.12
C ARG A 136 -11.63 0.27 -9.69
N GLN A 137 -11.87 -0.97 -10.11
CA GLN A 137 -13.02 -1.73 -9.64
C GLN A 137 -12.81 -2.16 -8.19
N LEU A 138 -11.64 -2.70 -7.85
CA LEU A 138 -11.33 -3.09 -6.47
C LEU A 138 -11.39 -1.91 -5.49
N ILE A 139 -11.05 -0.69 -5.90
CA ILE A 139 -11.20 0.51 -5.05
C ILE A 139 -12.66 0.71 -4.63
N LYS A 140 -13.63 0.41 -5.50
CA LYS A 140 -15.06 0.50 -5.15
C LYS A 140 -15.41 -0.59 -4.15
N VAL A 141 -15.00 -1.82 -4.41
CA VAL A 141 -15.28 -2.97 -3.53
C VAL A 141 -14.62 -2.80 -2.16
N ALA A 142 -13.38 -2.30 -2.10
CA ALA A 142 -12.67 -2.01 -0.86
C ALA A 142 -13.41 -0.97 -0.01
N LYS A 143 -14.02 0.06 -0.65
CA LYS A 143 -14.85 1.02 0.09
C LYS A 143 -16.08 0.36 0.71
N GLU A 144 -16.76 -0.53 -0.01
CA GLU A 144 -17.89 -1.29 0.55
C GLU A 144 -17.46 -2.16 1.74
N PHE A 145 -16.28 -2.77 1.65
CA PHE A 145 -15.68 -3.54 2.76
C PHE A 145 -15.42 -2.65 3.99
N PHE A 146 -14.74 -1.52 3.82
CA PHE A 146 -14.47 -0.59 4.93
C PHE A 146 -15.72 0.11 5.47
N MET A 147 -16.80 0.18 4.71
CA MET A 147 -18.11 0.66 5.17
C MET A 147 -18.89 -0.42 5.93
N GLY A 148 -18.40 -1.67 5.96
CA GLY A 148 -19.07 -2.81 6.61
C GLY A 148 -20.22 -3.40 5.79
N ASN A 149 -20.36 -3.02 4.53
CA ASN A 149 -21.43 -3.49 3.65
C ASN A 149 -21.17 -4.91 3.10
N ILE A 150 -19.92 -5.31 3.02
CA ILE A 150 -19.49 -6.67 2.69
C ILE A 150 -18.46 -7.16 3.70
N SER A 151 -18.42 -8.47 3.93
CA SER A 151 -17.43 -9.11 4.78
C SER A 151 -16.05 -9.17 4.13
N GLY A 152 -14.99 -9.38 4.94
CA GLY A 152 -13.64 -9.60 4.42
C GLY A 152 -13.55 -10.81 3.48
N SER A 153 -14.40 -11.84 3.70
CA SER A 153 -14.44 -12.99 2.79
C SER A 153 -15.03 -12.66 1.43
N GLU A 154 -16.10 -11.86 1.40
CA GLU A 154 -16.71 -11.37 0.15
C GLU A 154 -15.75 -10.42 -0.57
N PHE A 155 -15.05 -9.55 0.16
CA PHE A 155 -14.03 -8.68 -0.42
C PHE A 155 -12.90 -9.47 -1.09
N LEU A 156 -12.30 -10.43 -0.37
CA LEU A 156 -11.22 -11.26 -0.92
C LEU A 156 -11.66 -12.13 -2.11
N ALA A 157 -12.94 -12.51 -2.18
CA ALA A 157 -13.49 -13.24 -3.31
C ALA A 157 -13.62 -12.40 -4.59
N GLN A 158 -13.61 -11.06 -4.48
CA GLN A 158 -13.57 -10.14 -5.62
C GLN A 158 -12.15 -9.83 -6.09
N CYS A 159 -11.13 -10.12 -5.28
CA CYS A 159 -9.74 -9.91 -5.64
C CYS A 159 -9.22 -11.00 -6.56
N ASN A 160 -8.19 -10.68 -7.34
CA ASN A 160 -7.45 -11.68 -8.10
C ASN A 160 -6.86 -12.75 -7.16
N PRO A 161 -7.15 -14.05 -7.37
CA PRO A 161 -6.77 -15.11 -6.45
C PRO A 161 -5.25 -15.30 -6.35
N ASP A 162 -4.50 -15.06 -7.43
CA ASP A 162 -3.03 -15.18 -7.43
C ASP A 162 -2.40 -14.08 -6.58
N VAL A 163 -2.94 -12.86 -6.64
CA VAL A 163 -2.51 -11.74 -5.78
C VAL A 163 -2.78 -12.04 -4.31
N VAL A 164 -3.99 -12.49 -3.98
CA VAL A 164 -4.34 -12.85 -2.59
C VAL A 164 -3.46 -13.98 -2.08
N SER A 165 -3.22 -15.00 -2.91
CA SER A 165 -2.34 -16.13 -2.59
C SER A 165 -0.89 -15.68 -2.35
N ALA A 166 -0.35 -14.81 -3.21
CA ALA A 166 0.99 -14.26 -3.07
C ALA A 166 1.17 -13.45 -1.77
N ILE A 167 0.20 -12.58 -1.45
CA ILE A 167 0.21 -11.80 -0.20
C ILE A 167 0.09 -12.73 1.00
N ALA A 168 -0.85 -13.69 0.98
CA ALA A 168 -0.99 -14.67 2.06
C ALA A 168 0.26 -15.53 2.25
N PHE A 169 0.94 -15.89 1.16
CA PHE A 169 2.24 -16.56 1.20
C PHE A 169 3.29 -15.70 1.90
N GLY A 170 3.38 -14.41 1.54
CA GLY A 170 4.33 -13.48 2.16
C GLY A 170 4.07 -13.31 3.65
N VAL A 171 2.80 -13.15 4.04
CA VAL A 171 2.39 -13.08 5.45
C VAL A 171 2.80 -14.34 6.20
N ARG A 172 2.54 -15.52 5.62
CA ARG A 172 2.95 -16.80 6.23
C ARG A 172 4.46 -16.87 6.42
N ARG A 173 5.26 -16.47 5.41
CA ARG A 173 6.73 -16.44 5.53
C ARG A 173 7.19 -15.52 6.65
N LEU A 174 6.59 -14.34 6.77
CA LEU A 174 6.88 -13.42 7.87
C LEU A 174 6.57 -14.02 9.25
N PHE A 175 5.47 -14.77 9.40
CA PHE A 175 5.19 -15.47 10.66
C PHE A 175 6.16 -16.64 10.91
N GLU A 176 6.60 -17.34 9.86
CA GLU A 176 7.60 -18.40 9.95
C GLU A 176 8.94 -17.88 10.47
N THR A 177 9.43 -16.74 9.95
CA THR A 177 10.69 -16.13 10.44
C THR A 177 10.62 -15.75 11.92
N ARG A 178 9.46 -15.24 12.37
CA ARG A 178 9.22 -14.96 13.79
C ARG A 178 9.19 -16.24 14.63
N ALA A 179 8.55 -17.30 14.12
CA ALA A 179 8.51 -18.59 14.81
C ALA A 179 9.90 -19.22 14.93
N ASP A 180 10.76 -19.09 13.91
CA ASP A 180 12.16 -19.54 13.96
C ASP A 180 12.95 -18.81 15.06
N ARG A 181 12.69 -17.51 15.27
CA ARG A 181 13.30 -16.76 16.36
C ARG A 181 12.92 -17.30 17.74
N PHE A 182 11.67 -17.71 17.93
CA PHE A 182 11.24 -18.37 19.16
C PHE A 182 11.89 -19.75 19.33
N ARG A 183 11.96 -20.57 18.27
CA ARG A 183 12.67 -21.86 18.30
C ARG A 183 14.14 -21.72 18.69
N TRP A 184 14.79 -20.65 18.21
CA TRP A 184 16.17 -20.33 18.60
C TRP A 184 16.27 -19.97 20.09
N ILE A 185 15.37 -19.12 20.60
CA ILE A 185 15.31 -18.76 22.03
C ILE A 185 15.12 -20.01 22.91
N GLU A 186 14.23 -20.92 22.52
CA GLU A 186 14.00 -22.20 23.23
C GLU A 186 15.26 -23.07 23.27
N SER A 187 16.05 -23.07 22.19
CA SER A 187 17.32 -23.80 22.09
C SER A 187 18.48 -23.11 22.83
N ASN A 188 18.34 -21.82 23.14
CA ASN A 188 19.33 -20.97 23.78
C ASN A 188 18.74 -20.24 25.00
N PRO A 189 18.42 -20.94 26.11
CA PRO A 189 17.60 -20.40 27.20
C PRO A 189 18.29 -19.34 28.05
N ASN A 190 19.60 -19.14 27.90
CA ASN A 190 20.33 -18.09 28.62
C ASN A 190 20.12 -16.73 27.93
N PRO A 191 19.44 -15.76 28.57
CA PRO A 191 19.18 -14.46 27.94
C PRO A 191 20.44 -13.67 27.62
N ASN A 192 21.54 -13.91 28.32
CA ASN A 192 22.84 -13.28 28.04
C ASN A 192 23.49 -13.80 26.74
N SER A 193 22.97 -14.89 26.17
CA SER A 193 23.38 -15.41 24.86
C SER A 193 22.49 -14.95 23.72
N TRP A 194 21.39 -14.24 24.00
CA TRP A 194 20.49 -13.67 23.01
C TRP A 194 21.17 -12.51 22.29
N VAL A 195 21.88 -12.85 21.22
CA VAL A 195 22.34 -11.86 20.25
C VAL A 195 21.09 -11.42 19.49
N LEU A 196 20.72 -10.14 19.58
CA LEU A 196 19.78 -9.57 18.62
C LEU A 196 20.43 -9.73 17.25
N PRO A 197 19.85 -10.52 16.32
CA PRO A 197 20.44 -10.65 15.00
C PRO A 197 20.37 -9.27 14.37
N ASN A 198 21.53 -8.66 14.12
CA ASN A 198 21.65 -7.49 13.28
C ASN A 198 22.91 -7.61 12.44
N ASN A 199 22.74 -7.23 11.16
CA ASN A 199 23.74 -6.84 10.18
C ASN A 199 24.46 -7.99 9.47
N ASN A 200 23.81 -8.54 8.44
CA ASN A 200 24.47 -8.81 7.16
C ASN A 200 23.53 -8.48 6.01
#